data_AF-K2A4N1-F1
#
_entry.id   AF-K2A4N1-F1
#
_cell.length_a   1.000
_cell.length_b   1.000
_cell.length_c   1.000
_cell.angle_alpha   90.00
_cell.angle_beta   90.00
_cell.angle_gamma   90.00
#
_symmetry.space_group_name_H-M   'P 1'
#
loop_
_entity.id
_entity.type
_entity.pdbx_description
1 polymer ?
#
loop_
_entity_poly.entity_id
_entity_poly.type
_entity_poly.pdbx_seq_one_letter_code
_entity_poly.pdbx_strand_id
1 'polypeptide(L)'
;MNNPFYYGQEVDDPYFAGRRQEIKDLTADLSRGQNVILFSPRRYGKTSLIKKILTNLAAKGFLTFYVNLYAATTKKKFIDLYARAIATGSQGHLDRVVKQLKDLLPRMIPKIIIKGDGSPEYEFDYSKKETEVSPLLEDLYGAVEKLALKRNKRAVVVFDEFQEILNYPDQEIERGMRGFIQAQKKTAYVFMGSRRHLMQLIFNDIERPFYKSGRMFPLKKIDPIEFAKFIQDSFQKGKIHLQQDFIETLLAVTDCHPYYTQMLCSVLWDRCSSKQCLNKTDIEKAIKELIEREAYTYTTIWDELSLQKRELLETLARNNNIKLYSKEFLSQLEENDINAIQRNTKALEETGLIYKDGGKWLFSDIFFQRWIISQI
;
A
#
# COMPACT_ATOMS: atom_id res chain seq x y z
N MET A 1 -5.48 29.02 -9.59
CA MET A 1 -5.86 28.05 -8.53
C MET A 1 -4.94 26.85 -8.65
N ASN A 2 -4.45 26.31 -7.54
CA ASN A 2 -3.56 25.15 -7.58
C ASN A 2 -4.33 23.89 -8.02
N ASN A 3 -3.62 22.94 -8.63
CA ASN A 3 -4.20 21.68 -9.09
C ASN A 3 -4.78 20.88 -7.90
N PRO A 4 -6.08 20.52 -7.92
CA PRO A 4 -6.72 19.81 -6.82
C PRO A 4 -6.50 18.29 -6.88
N PHE A 5 -5.71 17.79 -7.84
CA PHE A 5 -5.39 16.38 -7.99
C PHE A 5 -3.95 16.12 -7.57
N TYR A 6 -3.75 15.03 -6.84
CA TYR A 6 -2.45 14.67 -6.28
C TYR A 6 -2.19 13.17 -6.44
N TYR A 7 -1.01 12.83 -6.95
CA TYR A 7 -0.59 11.46 -7.22
C TYR A 7 0.91 11.30 -6.95
N GLY A 8 1.38 10.06 -6.86
CA GLY A 8 2.80 9.75 -6.59
C GLY A 8 3.17 9.69 -5.11
N GLN A 9 2.36 10.29 -4.23
CA GLN A 9 2.58 10.27 -2.78
C GLN A 9 1.29 9.93 -2.04
N GLU A 10 1.40 9.78 -0.73
CA GLU A 10 0.26 9.63 0.15
C GLU A 10 -0.58 10.91 0.17
N VAL A 11 -1.90 10.74 0.13
CA VAL A 11 -2.88 11.84 0.21
C VAL A 11 -3.63 11.84 1.54
N ASP A 12 -4.01 13.03 2.00
CA ASP A 12 -5.08 13.29 2.96
C ASP A 12 -6.01 14.36 2.37
N ASP A 13 -7.00 14.84 3.14
CA ASP A 13 -7.89 15.92 2.71
C ASP A 13 -7.08 17.17 2.31
N PRO A 14 -7.47 17.87 1.22
CA PRO A 14 -8.67 17.66 0.40
C PRO A 14 -8.49 16.66 -0.76
N TYR A 15 -7.36 15.97 -0.87
CA TYR A 15 -7.00 15.10 -2.01
C TYR A 15 -7.46 13.64 -1.85
N PHE A 16 -7.97 13.26 -0.68
CA PHE A 16 -8.42 11.90 -0.39
C PHE A 16 -9.83 11.63 -0.95
N ALA A 17 -9.95 10.69 -1.90
CA ALA A 17 -11.20 10.40 -2.59
C ALA A 17 -11.92 9.15 -2.03
N GLY A 18 -13.21 9.30 -1.73
CA GLY A 18 -14.11 8.19 -1.39
C GLY A 18 -13.71 7.39 -0.14
N ARG A 19 -13.83 6.07 -0.23
CA ARG A 19 -13.49 5.07 0.81
C ARG A 19 -14.36 5.13 2.07
N ARG A 20 -15.59 5.65 1.98
CA ARG A 20 -16.42 5.86 3.19
C ARG A 20 -16.77 4.55 3.88
N GLN A 21 -17.09 3.52 3.11
CA GLN A 21 -17.43 2.20 3.64
C GLN A 21 -16.20 1.51 4.25
N GLU A 22 -15.05 1.57 3.59
CA GLU A 22 -13.80 0.99 4.12
C GLU A 22 -13.36 1.68 5.40
N ILE A 23 -13.43 3.02 5.47
CA ILE A 23 -13.14 3.77 6.70
C ILE A 23 -14.08 3.31 7.83
N LYS A 24 -15.39 3.21 7.56
CA LYS A 24 -16.39 2.79 8.54
C LYS A 24 -16.11 1.39 9.07
N ASP A 25 -15.91 0.42 8.18
CA ASP A 25 -15.73 -0.98 8.54
C ASP A 25 -14.40 -1.22 9.28
N LEU A 26 -13.29 -0.68 8.75
CA LEU A 26 -11.98 -0.82 9.39
C LEU A 26 -11.95 -0.11 10.75
N THR A 27 -12.54 1.07 10.86
CA THR A 27 -12.64 1.77 12.16
C THR A 27 -13.43 0.94 13.17
N ALA A 28 -14.54 0.31 12.76
CA ALA A 28 -15.36 -0.51 13.63
C ALA A 28 -14.62 -1.76 14.13
N ASP A 29 -13.91 -2.47 13.24
CA ASP A 29 -13.09 -3.63 13.57
C ASP A 29 -11.98 -3.26 14.57
N LEU A 30 -11.19 -2.25 14.24
CA LEU A 30 -10.05 -1.84 15.05
C LEU A 30 -10.48 -1.31 16.42
N SER A 31 -11.60 -0.59 16.47
CA SER A 31 -12.17 -0.12 17.74
C SER A 31 -12.60 -1.26 18.67
N ARG A 32 -12.90 -2.44 18.12
CA ARG A 32 -13.29 -3.64 18.87
C ARG A 32 -12.11 -4.54 19.24
N GLY A 33 -10.90 -4.26 18.75
CA GLY A 33 -9.73 -5.12 18.97
C GLY A 33 -9.54 -6.19 17.91
N GLN A 34 -10.28 -6.12 16.80
CA GLN A 34 -10.16 -7.09 15.72
C GLN A 34 -8.91 -6.79 14.89
N ASN A 35 -8.03 -7.78 14.74
CA ASN A 35 -6.90 -7.68 13.82
C ASN A 35 -7.37 -7.74 12.37
N VAL A 36 -6.74 -6.95 11.50
CA VAL A 36 -7.08 -6.82 10.08
C VAL A 36 -5.86 -7.08 9.20
N ILE A 37 -6.06 -7.81 8.10
CA ILE A 37 -5.06 -8.03 7.07
C ILE A 37 -5.49 -7.24 5.84
N LEU A 38 -4.89 -6.08 5.62
CA LEU A 38 -5.24 -5.13 4.56
C LEU A 38 -4.29 -5.26 3.37
N PHE A 39 -4.74 -5.80 2.25
CA PHE A 39 -3.87 -6.05 1.10
C PHE A 39 -4.53 -5.66 -0.22
N SER A 40 -3.71 -5.21 -1.16
CA SER A 40 -4.09 -4.86 -2.53
C SER A 40 -2.83 -4.60 -3.35
N PRO A 41 -2.92 -4.53 -4.68
CA PRO A 41 -1.80 -4.07 -5.49
C PRO A 41 -1.27 -2.67 -5.06
N ARG A 42 -0.08 -2.33 -5.55
CA ARG A 42 0.53 -1.01 -5.32
C ARG A 42 -0.38 0.10 -5.85
N ARG A 43 -0.27 1.30 -5.28
CA ARG A 43 -0.99 2.51 -5.74
C ARG A 43 -2.53 2.51 -5.60
N TYR A 44 -3.11 1.57 -4.83
CA TYR A 44 -4.54 1.55 -4.47
C TYR A 44 -4.92 2.45 -3.28
N GLY A 45 -3.93 3.09 -2.63
CA GLY A 45 -4.16 4.02 -1.52
C GLY A 45 -4.25 3.39 -0.13
N LYS A 46 -3.70 2.18 0.09
CA LYS A 46 -3.68 1.51 1.41
C LYS A 46 -3.11 2.41 2.51
N THR A 47 -1.94 3.00 2.26
CA THR A 47 -1.23 3.83 3.24
C THR A 47 -1.99 5.10 3.59
N SER A 48 -2.52 5.81 2.59
CA SER A 48 -3.40 6.96 2.81
C SER A 48 -4.65 6.59 3.62
N LEU A 49 -5.30 5.47 3.27
CA LEU A 49 -6.49 4.99 3.97
C LEU A 49 -6.19 4.70 5.44
N ILE A 50 -5.14 3.93 5.74
CA ILE A 50 -4.84 3.56 7.12
C ILE A 50 -4.40 4.76 7.94
N LYS A 51 -3.59 5.68 7.39
CA LYS A 51 -3.17 6.89 8.11
C LYS A 51 -4.37 7.77 8.47
N LYS A 52 -5.32 7.94 7.55
CA LYS A 52 -6.59 8.62 7.83
C LYS A 52 -7.39 7.96 8.96
N ILE A 53 -7.46 6.63 8.97
CA ILE A 53 -8.11 5.86 10.04
C ILE A 53 -7.37 6.04 11.38
N LEU A 54 -6.03 5.99 11.38
CA LEU A 54 -5.24 6.22 12.59
C LEU A 54 -5.48 7.63 13.14
N THR A 55 -5.47 8.67 12.30
CA THR A 55 -5.82 10.05 12.73
C THR A 55 -7.20 10.10 13.37
N ASN A 56 -8.21 9.48 12.75
CA ASN A 56 -9.57 9.44 13.29
C ASN A 56 -9.66 8.68 14.63
N LEU A 57 -8.91 7.60 14.80
CA LEU A 57 -8.85 6.83 16.04
C LEU A 57 -8.08 7.57 17.14
N ALA A 58 -6.99 8.25 16.79
CA ALA A 58 -6.22 9.08 17.71
C ALA A 58 -7.08 10.23 18.27
N ALA A 59 -7.89 10.87 17.43
CA ALA A 59 -8.86 11.88 17.85
C ALA A 59 -9.93 11.32 18.81
N LYS A 60 -10.25 10.02 18.72
CA LYS A 60 -11.12 9.29 19.66
C LYS A 60 -10.36 8.75 20.89
N GLY A 61 -9.10 9.12 21.07
CA GLY A 61 -8.29 8.79 22.23
C GLY A 61 -7.53 7.46 22.17
N PHE A 62 -7.52 6.77 21.03
CA PHE A 62 -6.69 5.56 20.83
C PHE A 62 -5.21 5.92 20.76
N LEU A 63 -4.35 4.99 21.18
CA LEU A 63 -2.93 5.05 20.87
C LEU A 63 -2.72 4.45 19.47
N THR A 64 -1.95 5.12 18.62
CA THR A 64 -1.78 4.69 17.22
C THR A 64 -0.31 4.63 16.87
N PHE A 65 0.12 3.52 16.28
CA PHE A 65 1.51 3.26 15.91
C PHE A 65 1.57 2.80 14.45
N TYR A 66 2.57 3.30 13.72
CA TYR A 66 2.78 2.96 12.32
C TYR A 66 4.22 2.50 12.12
N VAL A 67 4.39 1.27 11.67
CA VAL A 67 5.69 0.63 11.41
C VAL A 67 5.78 0.34 9.92
N ASN A 68 6.72 0.96 9.21
CA ASN A 68 7.00 0.61 7.82
C ASN A 68 8.16 -0.39 7.77
N LEU A 69 7.90 -1.61 7.29
CA LEU A 69 8.88 -2.69 7.22
C LEU A 69 9.59 -2.78 5.87
N TYR A 70 9.35 -1.86 4.92
CA TYR A 70 10.00 -1.86 3.61
C TYR A 70 11.54 -1.95 3.70
N ALA A 71 12.14 -1.25 4.66
CA ALA A 71 13.59 -1.25 4.87
C ALA A 71 14.08 -2.33 5.86
N ALA A 72 13.20 -3.24 6.31
CA ALA A 72 13.51 -4.22 7.36
C ALA A 72 14.26 -5.45 6.80
N THR A 73 15.42 -5.24 6.17
CA THR A 73 16.20 -6.31 5.52
C THR A 73 16.86 -7.30 6.50
N THR A 74 16.92 -6.96 7.79
CA THR A 74 17.48 -7.81 8.85
C THR A 74 16.62 -7.71 10.12
N LYS A 75 16.73 -8.70 11.01
CA LYS A 75 16.05 -8.69 12.32
C LYS A 75 16.41 -7.45 13.16
N LYS A 76 17.67 -7.02 13.12
CA LYS A 76 18.12 -5.79 13.80
C LYS A 76 17.41 -4.55 13.24
N LYS A 77 17.28 -4.46 11.91
CA LYS A 77 16.58 -3.34 11.29
C LYS A 77 15.08 -3.36 11.58
N PHE A 78 14.46 -4.55 11.68
CA PHE A 78 13.09 -4.71 12.19
C PHE A 78 12.94 -4.14 13.61
N ILE A 79 13.83 -4.52 14.52
CA ILE A 79 13.87 -4.02 15.90
C ILE A 79 13.95 -2.49 15.92
N ASP A 80 14.91 -1.92 15.17
CA ASP A 80 15.09 -0.47 15.11
C ASP A 80 13.84 0.24 14.58
N LEU A 81 13.21 -0.29 13.52
CA LEU A 81 12.01 0.29 12.91
C LEU A 81 10.83 0.25 13.86
N TYR A 82 10.62 -0.87 14.57
CA TYR A 82 9.52 -0.99 15.51
C TYR A 82 9.75 -0.13 16.77
N ALA A 83 10.96 -0.11 17.32
CA ALA A 83 11.32 0.74 18.45
C ALA A 83 11.11 2.24 18.12
N ARG A 84 11.51 2.68 16.92
CA ARG A 84 11.26 4.04 16.43
C ARG A 84 9.78 4.37 16.35
N ALA A 85 8.96 3.44 15.87
CA ALA A 85 7.51 3.63 15.80
C ALA A 85 6.89 3.75 17.20
N ILE A 86 7.34 2.95 18.17
CA ILE A 86 6.89 3.03 19.58
C ILE A 86 7.28 4.38 20.19
N ALA A 87 8.50 4.87 19.95
CA ALA A 87 8.93 6.19 20.42
C ALA A 87 8.12 7.32 19.80
N THR A 88 7.92 7.29 18.48
CA THR A 88 7.17 8.33 17.76
C THR A 88 5.70 8.34 18.18
N GLY A 89 5.09 7.16 18.40
CA GLY A 89 3.71 7.04 18.89
C GLY A 89 3.54 7.35 20.39
N SER A 90 4.64 7.44 21.14
CA SER A 90 4.62 7.83 22.55
C SER A 90 4.43 9.34 22.67
N GLN A 91 3.17 9.78 22.72
CA GLN A 91 2.82 11.19 22.88
C GLN A 91 3.27 11.75 24.23
N GLY A 92 3.90 12.95 24.23
CA GLY A 92 4.21 13.75 25.43
C GLY A 92 5.50 14.58 25.31
N HIS A 93 5.84 15.31 26.38
CA HIS A 93 7.16 15.97 26.51
C HIS A 93 8.30 14.93 26.49
N LEU A 94 9.46 15.31 25.95
CA LEU A 94 10.62 14.43 25.74
C LEU A 94 11.00 13.61 26.99
N ASP A 95 11.08 14.23 28.17
CA ASP A 95 11.42 13.53 29.41
C ASP A 95 10.43 12.42 29.76
N ARG A 96 9.14 12.64 29.50
CA ARG A 96 8.10 11.63 29.70
C ARG A 96 8.24 10.51 28.68
N VAL A 97 8.57 10.82 27.44
CA VAL A 97 8.80 9.84 26.38
C VAL A 97 10.01 8.96 26.73
N VAL A 98 11.14 9.56 27.13
CA VAL A 98 12.34 8.82 27.55
C VAL A 98 12.04 7.90 28.74
N LYS A 99 11.33 8.40 29.77
CA LYS A 99 10.94 7.59 30.93
C LYS A 99 10.02 6.43 30.53
N GLN A 100 9.11 6.66 29.58
CA GLN A 100 8.24 5.61 29.05
C GLN A 100 9.04 4.58 28.26
N LEU A 101 9.95 5.00 27.38
CA LEU A 101 10.78 4.10 26.61
C LEU A 101 11.66 3.22 27.50
N LYS A 102 12.24 3.76 28.58
CA LYS A 102 13.00 2.95 29.55
C LYS A 102 12.15 1.89 30.27
N ASP A 103 10.85 2.15 30.47
CA ASP A 103 9.91 1.18 31.06
C ASP A 103 9.41 0.16 30.03
N LEU A 104 9.22 0.57 28.77
CA LEU A 104 8.71 -0.30 27.70
C LEU A 104 9.79 -1.16 27.07
N LEU A 105 10.99 -0.61 26.86
CA LEU A 105 12.12 -1.20 26.14
C LEU A 105 13.37 -1.15 27.04
N PRO A 106 13.39 -1.85 28.18
CA PRO A 106 14.44 -1.73 29.20
C PRO A 106 15.84 -2.10 28.69
N ARG A 107 15.91 -2.92 27.64
CA ARG A 107 17.15 -3.39 27.00
C ARG A 107 17.67 -2.47 25.89
N MET A 108 16.91 -1.43 25.54
CA MET A 108 17.26 -0.48 24.48
C MET A 108 17.53 0.90 25.08
N ILE A 109 18.60 1.54 24.59
CA ILE A 109 19.02 2.87 25.04
C ILE A 109 18.57 3.88 23.97
N PRO A 110 17.53 4.69 24.22
CA PRO A 110 17.06 5.67 23.25
C PRO A 110 18.05 6.83 23.15
N LYS A 111 18.45 7.15 21.93
CA LYS A 111 19.22 8.35 21.56
C LYS A 111 18.30 9.27 20.77
N ILE A 112 18.19 10.53 21.20
CA ILE A 112 17.28 11.51 20.60
C ILE A 112 18.11 12.57 19.90
N ILE A 113 17.86 12.76 18.61
CA ILE A 113 18.48 13.79 17.78
C ILE A 113 17.40 14.81 17.45
N ILE A 114 17.62 16.08 17.79
CA ILE A 114 16.68 17.15 17.43
C ILE A 114 17.05 17.67 16.04
N LYS A 115 16.12 17.56 15.09
CA LYS A 115 16.29 18.06 13.73
C LYS A 115 16.23 19.59 13.68
N GLY A 116 16.67 20.17 12.57
CA GLY A 116 16.66 21.62 12.37
C GLY A 116 15.26 22.25 12.42
N ASP A 117 14.21 21.46 12.22
CA ASP A 117 12.80 21.88 12.35
C ASP A 117 12.25 21.70 13.78
N GLY A 118 13.08 21.29 14.74
CA GLY A 118 12.70 21.03 16.13
C GLY A 118 12.04 19.67 16.37
N SER A 119 11.85 18.84 15.34
CA SER A 119 11.28 17.50 15.50
C SER A 119 12.30 16.51 16.09
N PRO A 120 11.89 15.62 17.01
CA PRO A 120 12.78 14.59 17.53
C PRO A 120 12.90 13.41 16.55
N GLU A 121 14.12 12.97 16.31
CA GLU A 121 14.46 11.72 15.67
C GLU A 121 15.01 10.74 16.70
N TYR A 122 14.54 9.50 16.63
CA TYR A 122 14.87 8.45 17.60
C TYR A 122 15.81 7.43 16.97
N GLU A 123 16.95 7.23 17.62
CA GLU A 123 17.87 6.12 17.40
C GLU A 123 17.91 5.25 18.64
N PHE A 124 18.35 4.01 18.49
CA PHE A 124 18.47 3.09 19.62
C PHE A 124 19.82 2.40 19.57
N ASP A 125 20.52 2.51 20.69
CA ASP A 125 21.66 1.65 21.00
C ASP A 125 21.18 0.46 21.84
N TYR A 126 21.99 -0.59 21.84
CA TYR A 126 21.71 -1.81 22.57
C TYR A 126 22.57 -1.85 23.82
N SER A 127 22.02 -2.39 24.91
CA SER A 127 22.81 -2.59 26.12
C SER A 127 24.01 -3.49 25.78
N LYS A 128 25.22 -3.13 26.24
CA LYS A 128 26.46 -3.92 25.97
C LYS A 128 26.38 -5.37 26.51
N LYS A 129 25.38 -5.69 27.32
CA LYS A 129 25.14 -7.02 27.88
C LYS A 129 24.22 -7.88 27.02
N GLU A 130 23.43 -7.30 26.12
CA GLU A 130 22.58 -8.04 25.19
C GLU A 130 23.32 -8.31 23.87
N THR A 131 23.83 -9.53 23.72
CA THR A 131 24.26 -10.07 22.41
C THR A 131 23.14 -10.80 21.68
N GLU A 132 22.01 -11.07 22.35
CA GLU A 132 20.90 -11.86 21.82
C GLU A 132 19.74 -10.99 21.32
N VAL A 133 19.18 -11.37 20.18
CA VAL A 133 18.10 -10.64 19.48
C VAL A 133 16.74 -10.91 20.13
N SER A 134 16.51 -12.11 20.64
CA SER A 134 15.19 -12.57 21.12
C SER A 134 14.64 -11.74 22.30
N PRO A 135 15.43 -11.40 23.35
CA PRO A 135 14.91 -10.58 24.46
C PRO A 135 14.49 -9.17 24.03
N LEU A 136 15.15 -8.59 23.02
CA LEU A 136 14.78 -7.28 22.46
C LEU A 136 13.44 -7.36 21.72
N LEU A 137 13.19 -8.46 21.01
CA LEU A 137 11.93 -8.71 20.32
C LEU A 137 10.76 -8.86 21.30
N GLU A 138 10.95 -9.57 22.41
CA GLU A 138 9.92 -9.73 23.45
C GLU A 138 9.46 -8.39 24.04
N ASP A 139 10.42 -7.50 24.35
CA ASP A 139 10.11 -6.15 24.84
C ASP A 139 9.26 -5.38 23.81
N LEU A 140 9.64 -5.44 22.54
CA LEU A 140 8.91 -4.77 21.45
C LEU A 140 7.49 -5.33 21.27
N TYR A 141 7.31 -6.65 21.30
CA TYR A 141 6.00 -7.27 21.13
C TYR A 141 5.04 -6.90 22.26
N GLY A 142 5.54 -6.78 23.49
CA GLY A 142 4.75 -6.40 24.67
C GLY A 142 4.55 -4.90 24.86
N ALA A 143 5.40 -4.05 24.28
CA ALA A 143 5.46 -2.62 24.58
C ALA A 143 4.13 -1.88 24.41
N VAL A 144 3.46 -2.07 23.28
CA VAL A 144 2.23 -1.33 22.98
C VAL A 144 1.08 -1.74 23.89
N GLU A 145 0.91 -3.03 24.16
CA GLU A 145 -0.13 -3.52 25.09
C GLU A 145 0.15 -3.01 26.52
N LYS A 146 1.39 -3.08 26.98
CA LYS A 146 1.80 -2.56 28.29
C LYS A 146 1.45 -1.07 28.43
N LEU A 147 1.73 -0.27 27.39
CA LEU A 147 1.39 1.14 27.35
C LEU A 147 -0.14 1.38 27.33
N ALA A 148 -0.87 0.59 26.54
CA ALA A 148 -2.33 0.68 26.43
C ALA A 148 -3.00 0.39 27.78
N LEU A 149 -2.57 -0.67 28.48
CA LEU A 149 -3.03 -1.02 29.83
C LEU A 149 -2.72 0.10 30.83
N LYS A 150 -1.48 0.59 30.86
CA LYS A 150 -1.03 1.65 31.78
C LYS A 150 -1.82 2.95 31.61
N ARG A 151 -2.19 3.30 30.37
CA ARG A 151 -2.97 4.51 30.05
C ARG A 151 -4.49 4.25 30.07
N ASN A 152 -4.94 3.02 30.35
CA ASN A 152 -6.32 2.57 30.19
C ASN A 152 -6.95 2.99 28.85
N LYS A 153 -6.17 2.85 27.77
CA LYS A 153 -6.57 3.17 26.39
C LYS A 153 -6.55 1.91 25.54
N ARG A 154 -7.19 1.98 24.37
CA ARG A 154 -7.00 1.00 23.31
C ARG A 154 -5.90 1.47 22.38
N ALA A 155 -5.21 0.53 21.74
CA ALA A 155 -4.13 0.81 20.81
C ALA A 155 -4.39 0.14 19.45
N VAL A 156 -3.85 0.75 18.39
CA VAL A 156 -3.76 0.17 17.05
C VAL A 156 -2.32 0.24 16.57
N VAL A 157 -1.77 -0.90 16.14
CA VAL A 157 -0.43 -0.99 15.54
C VAL A 157 -0.56 -1.42 14.09
N VAL A 158 -0.01 -0.62 13.18
CA VAL A 158 0.06 -0.94 11.76
C VAL A 158 1.45 -1.41 11.42
N PHE A 159 1.56 -2.57 10.78
CA PHE A 159 2.75 -3.04 10.11
C PHE A 159 2.54 -2.96 8.59
N ASP A 160 3.14 -1.96 7.96
CA ASP A 160 3.14 -1.80 6.51
C ASP A 160 4.27 -2.59 5.86
N GLU A 161 4.01 -3.09 4.65
CA GLU A 161 4.83 -4.08 3.94
C GLU A 161 5.20 -5.28 4.82
N PHE A 162 4.22 -5.86 5.52
CA PHE A 162 4.42 -6.98 6.44
C PHE A 162 4.97 -8.23 5.77
N GLN A 163 4.80 -8.40 4.44
CA GLN A 163 5.40 -9.52 3.73
C GLN A 163 6.93 -9.53 3.77
N GLU A 164 7.59 -8.40 4.08
CA GLU A 164 9.05 -8.34 4.15
C GLU A 164 9.65 -9.26 5.23
N ILE A 165 8.85 -9.69 6.22
CA ILE A 165 9.31 -10.66 7.23
C ILE A 165 9.66 -12.03 6.63
N LEU A 166 9.13 -12.35 5.45
CA LEU A 166 9.42 -13.60 4.75
C LEU A 166 10.85 -13.67 4.21
N ASN A 167 11.57 -12.54 4.15
CA ASN A 167 12.94 -12.48 3.69
C ASN A 167 13.94 -12.93 4.78
N TYR A 168 13.48 -13.14 6.02
CA TYR A 168 14.34 -13.66 7.09
C TYR A 168 14.58 -15.16 6.94
N PRO A 169 15.77 -15.67 7.34
CA PRO A 169 16.13 -17.07 7.15
C PRO A 169 15.30 -18.04 8.01
N ASP A 170 14.61 -17.54 9.03
CA ASP A 170 13.80 -18.32 9.98
C ASP A 170 12.48 -17.61 10.31
N GLN A 171 11.62 -18.31 11.06
CA GLN A 171 10.29 -17.83 11.48
C GLN A 171 10.29 -17.21 12.90
N GLU A 172 11.43 -16.83 13.47
CA GLU A 172 11.50 -16.35 14.86
C GLU A 172 10.58 -15.13 15.10
N ILE A 173 10.64 -14.14 14.20
CA ILE A 173 9.79 -12.95 14.29
C ILE A 173 8.31 -13.31 14.15
N GLU A 174 8.00 -14.17 13.18
CA GLU A 174 6.62 -14.60 12.90
C GLU A 174 6.00 -15.30 14.13
N ARG A 175 6.73 -16.27 14.70
CA ARG A 175 6.32 -17.05 15.89
C ARG A 175 6.24 -16.16 17.13
N GLY A 176 7.25 -15.34 17.37
CA GLY A 176 7.31 -14.44 18.52
C GLY A 176 6.16 -13.45 18.53
N MET A 177 5.94 -12.74 17.42
CA MET A 177 4.82 -11.80 17.30
C MET A 177 3.48 -12.51 17.54
N ARG A 178 3.26 -13.68 16.90
CA ARG A 178 2.01 -14.43 17.07
C ARG A 178 1.74 -14.77 18.53
N GLY A 179 2.77 -15.25 19.25
CA GLY A 179 2.67 -15.64 20.65
C GLY A 179 2.20 -14.52 21.57
N PHE A 180 2.64 -13.29 21.32
CA PHE A 180 2.19 -12.11 22.08
C PHE A 180 0.81 -11.63 21.62
N ILE A 181 0.62 -11.44 20.32
CA ILE A 181 -0.58 -10.81 19.75
C ILE A 181 -1.86 -11.55 20.14
N GLN A 182 -1.84 -12.88 20.22
CA GLN A 182 -3.02 -13.67 20.60
C GLN A 182 -3.50 -13.44 22.04
N ALA A 183 -2.63 -13.00 22.95
CA ALA A 183 -2.96 -12.79 24.36
C ALA A 183 -3.37 -11.34 24.67
N GLN A 184 -3.12 -10.41 23.74
CA GLN A 184 -3.35 -8.98 23.93
C GLN A 184 -4.83 -8.64 23.73
N LYS A 185 -5.37 -7.78 24.61
CA LYS A 185 -6.79 -7.44 24.67
C LYS A 185 -7.07 -5.97 24.36
N LYS A 186 -6.09 -5.09 24.61
CA LYS A 186 -6.24 -3.64 24.39
C LYS A 186 -5.65 -3.17 23.05
N THR A 187 -4.89 -4.02 22.36
CA THR A 187 -4.22 -3.69 21.11
C THR A 187 -4.82 -4.45 19.92
N ALA A 188 -5.15 -3.73 18.85
CA ALA A 188 -5.51 -4.29 17.55
C ALA A 188 -4.34 -4.11 16.55
N TYR A 189 -4.20 -5.06 15.63
CA TYR A 189 -3.13 -5.04 14.63
C TYR A 189 -3.68 -4.91 13.21
N VAL A 190 -2.99 -4.12 12.39
CA VAL A 190 -3.21 -4.06 10.94
C VAL A 190 -1.95 -4.50 10.23
N PHE A 191 -2.05 -5.61 9.50
CA PHE A 191 -0.97 -6.11 8.66
C PHE A 191 -1.25 -5.73 7.22
N MET A 192 -0.39 -4.89 6.65
CA MET A 192 -0.53 -4.36 5.31
C MET A 192 0.50 -4.94 4.36
N GLY A 193 0.12 -5.16 3.10
CA GLY A 193 1.06 -5.61 2.09
C GLY A 193 0.60 -5.42 0.66
N SER A 194 1.53 -5.16 -0.25
CA SER A 194 1.22 -5.02 -1.67
C SER A 194 1.19 -6.33 -2.45
N ARG A 195 1.86 -7.37 -1.94
CA ARG A 195 1.99 -8.68 -2.60
C ARG A 195 0.94 -9.65 -2.07
N ARG A 196 -0.20 -9.74 -2.75
CA ARG A 196 -1.35 -10.56 -2.33
C ARG A 196 -0.98 -12.01 -2.03
N HIS A 197 -0.18 -12.65 -2.88
CA HIS A 197 0.19 -14.06 -2.70
C HIS A 197 1.02 -14.27 -1.43
N LEU A 198 1.96 -13.36 -1.10
CA LEU A 198 2.74 -13.44 0.14
C LEU A 198 1.88 -13.18 1.38
N MET A 199 0.96 -12.22 1.31
CA MET A 199 -0.01 -12.00 2.39
C MET A 199 -0.91 -13.22 2.58
N GLN A 200 -1.35 -13.88 1.50
CA GLN A 200 -2.09 -15.14 1.61
C GLN A 200 -1.25 -16.27 2.21
N LEU A 201 0.03 -16.38 1.84
CA LEU A 201 0.96 -17.35 2.44
C LEU A 201 1.04 -17.15 3.96
N ILE A 202 1.23 -15.92 4.45
CA ILE A 202 1.40 -15.66 5.89
C ILE A 202 0.10 -15.95 6.67
N PHE A 203 -1.06 -15.59 6.14
CA PHE A 203 -2.32 -15.56 6.91
C PHE A 203 -3.30 -16.71 6.64
N ASN A 204 -3.15 -17.43 5.51
CA ASN A 204 -4.07 -18.50 5.10
C ASN A 204 -3.40 -19.89 4.96
N ASP A 205 -2.10 -20.01 5.17
CA ASP A 205 -1.41 -21.31 5.22
C ASP A 205 -1.51 -21.89 6.65
N ILE A 206 -1.94 -23.15 6.78
CA ILE A 206 -2.11 -23.82 8.07
C ILE A 206 -0.79 -24.06 8.82
N GLU A 207 0.33 -24.15 8.08
CA GLU A 207 1.67 -24.38 8.64
C GLU A 207 2.31 -23.08 9.17
N ARG A 208 1.67 -21.92 8.94
CA ARG A 208 2.20 -20.61 9.32
C ARG A 208 1.65 -20.14 10.67
N PRO A 209 2.49 -19.57 11.55
CA PRO A 209 2.05 -19.02 12.84
C PRO A 209 0.86 -18.05 12.76
N PHE A 210 0.80 -17.20 11.73
CA PHE A 210 -0.29 -16.23 11.57
C PHE A 210 -1.56 -16.78 10.91
N TYR A 211 -1.68 -18.09 10.71
CA TYR A 211 -2.90 -18.70 10.18
C TYR A 211 -4.16 -18.24 10.92
N LYS A 212 -5.11 -17.67 10.19
CA LYS A 212 -6.39 -17.14 10.71
C LYS A 212 -6.25 -16.15 11.90
N SER A 213 -5.17 -15.38 11.93
CA SER A 213 -4.88 -14.42 13.01
C SER A 213 -5.63 -13.07 12.92
N GLY A 214 -6.46 -12.87 11.89
CA GLY A 214 -7.29 -11.68 11.72
C GLY A 214 -8.25 -11.75 10.53
N ARG A 215 -8.99 -10.66 10.31
CA ARG A 215 -9.97 -10.52 9.23
C ARG A 215 -9.25 -10.14 7.94
N MET A 216 -9.44 -10.93 6.88
CA MET A 216 -8.95 -10.59 5.54
C MET A 216 -9.74 -9.41 4.96
N PHE A 217 -9.04 -8.36 4.54
CA PHE A 217 -9.62 -7.15 3.95
C PHE A 217 -8.91 -6.80 2.64
N PRO A 218 -9.32 -7.39 1.50
CA PRO A 218 -8.80 -7.00 0.19
C PRO A 218 -9.30 -5.59 -0.18
N LEU A 219 -8.38 -4.62 -0.30
CA LEU A 219 -8.74 -3.27 -0.71
C LEU A 219 -8.97 -3.23 -2.22
N LYS A 220 -10.21 -2.91 -2.60
CA LYS A 220 -10.64 -2.79 -4.00
C LYS A 220 -10.29 -1.41 -4.56
N LYS A 221 -10.62 -1.16 -5.81
CA LYS A 221 -10.59 0.19 -6.40
C LYS A 221 -11.66 1.08 -5.75
N ILE A 222 -11.60 2.38 -5.97
CA ILE A 222 -12.60 3.30 -5.39
C ILE A 222 -13.93 3.08 -6.09
N ASP A 223 -15.01 3.13 -5.32
CA ASP A 223 -16.38 3.07 -5.86
C ASP A 223 -16.60 4.17 -6.92
N PRO A 224 -17.12 3.83 -8.12
CA PRO A 224 -17.28 4.79 -9.20
C PRO A 224 -18.12 6.01 -8.84
N ILE A 225 -19.17 5.84 -8.01
CA ILE A 225 -20.07 6.93 -7.61
C ILE A 225 -19.34 7.87 -6.65
N GLU A 226 -18.59 7.32 -5.69
CA GLU A 226 -17.77 8.13 -4.79
C GLU A 226 -16.67 8.88 -5.53
N PHE A 227 -16.04 8.23 -6.52
CA PHE A 227 -14.96 8.85 -7.28
C PHE A 227 -15.47 9.93 -8.25
N ALA A 228 -16.59 9.66 -8.94
CA ALA A 228 -17.24 10.63 -9.81
C ALA A 228 -17.57 11.92 -9.05
N LYS A 229 -18.10 11.81 -7.83
CA LYS A 229 -18.37 12.96 -6.97
C LYS A 229 -17.09 13.74 -6.65
N PHE A 230 -16.02 13.06 -6.23
CA PHE A 230 -14.74 13.71 -5.94
C PHE A 230 -14.17 14.46 -7.16
N ILE A 231 -14.24 13.85 -8.36
CA ILE A 231 -13.76 14.46 -9.60
C ILE A 231 -14.58 15.70 -9.94
N GLN A 232 -15.92 15.58 -9.90
CA GLN A 232 -16.84 16.70 -10.15
C GLN A 232 -16.57 17.87 -9.19
N ASP A 233 -16.54 17.60 -7.89
CA ASP A 233 -16.31 18.61 -6.85
C ASP A 233 -14.95 19.29 -7.02
N SER A 234 -13.92 18.54 -7.43
CA SER A 234 -12.56 19.06 -7.65
C SER A 234 -12.47 19.96 -8.87
N PHE A 235 -13.04 19.56 -10.01
CA PHE A 235 -13.07 20.39 -11.23
C PHE A 235 -13.94 21.64 -11.06
N GLN A 236 -15.05 21.54 -10.34
CA GLN A 236 -15.96 22.67 -10.09
C GLN A 236 -15.28 23.80 -9.30
N LYS A 237 -14.34 23.47 -8.40
CA LYS A 237 -13.52 24.50 -7.71
C LYS A 237 -12.75 25.39 -8.69
N GLY A 238 -12.32 24.83 -9.83
CA GLY A 238 -11.70 25.53 -10.94
C GLY A 238 -12.67 26.17 -11.92
N LYS A 239 -13.99 26.13 -11.64
CA LYS A 239 -15.07 26.55 -12.53
C LYS A 239 -15.16 25.75 -13.83
N ILE A 240 -14.64 24.52 -13.83
CA ILE A 240 -14.73 23.59 -14.95
C ILE A 240 -15.91 22.65 -14.69
N HIS A 241 -16.88 22.64 -15.60
CA HIS A 241 -18.05 21.79 -15.53
C HIS A 241 -17.83 20.55 -16.39
N LEU A 242 -17.99 19.38 -15.78
CA LEU A 242 -17.90 18.10 -16.47
C LEU A 242 -19.29 17.53 -16.71
N GLN A 243 -19.50 16.96 -17.89
CA GLN A 243 -20.69 16.16 -18.18
C GLN A 243 -20.55 14.77 -17.57
N GLN A 244 -21.68 14.13 -17.25
CA GLN A 244 -21.69 12.80 -16.66
C GLN A 244 -20.96 11.77 -17.54
N ASP A 245 -21.27 11.72 -18.84
CA ASP A 245 -20.62 10.84 -19.82
C ASP A 245 -19.10 11.04 -19.89
N PHE A 246 -18.61 12.26 -19.62
CA PHE A 246 -17.17 12.55 -19.58
C PHE A 246 -16.53 11.86 -18.38
N ILE A 247 -17.13 11.98 -17.19
CA ILE A 247 -16.64 11.34 -15.96
C ILE A 247 -16.68 9.82 -16.10
N GLU A 248 -17.76 9.27 -16.66
CA GLU A 248 -17.89 7.83 -16.91
C GLU A 248 -16.81 7.33 -17.86
N THR A 249 -16.55 8.06 -18.95
CA THR A 249 -15.46 7.73 -19.88
C THR A 249 -14.10 7.77 -19.18
N LEU A 250 -13.83 8.80 -18.38
CA LEU A 250 -12.59 8.95 -17.62
C LEU A 250 -12.38 7.79 -16.64
N LEU A 251 -13.40 7.47 -15.84
CA LEU A 251 -13.36 6.38 -14.86
C LEU A 251 -13.24 5.00 -15.52
N ALA A 252 -13.84 4.81 -16.71
CA ALA A 252 -13.69 3.58 -17.48
C ALA A 252 -12.27 3.43 -18.02
N VAL A 253 -11.68 4.51 -18.54
CA VAL A 253 -10.30 4.53 -19.06
C VAL A 253 -9.28 4.17 -17.98
N THR A 254 -9.48 4.65 -16.76
CA THR A 254 -8.57 4.43 -15.62
C THR A 254 -8.99 3.24 -14.76
N ASP A 255 -10.10 2.59 -15.10
CA ASP A 255 -10.69 1.46 -14.37
C ASP A 255 -10.87 1.80 -12.88
N CYS A 256 -11.30 3.04 -12.58
CA CYS A 256 -11.44 3.60 -11.23
C CYS A 256 -10.18 3.46 -10.33
N HIS A 257 -9.00 3.27 -10.93
CA HIS A 257 -7.77 3.07 -10.18
C HIS A 257 -7.35 4.41 -9.54
N PRO A 258 -7.13 4.49 -8.21
CA PRO A 258 -6.92 5.76 -7.50
C PRO A 258 -5.80 6.61 -8.07
N TYR A 259 -4.61 6.02 -8.22
CA TYR A 259 -3.44 6.71 -8.76
C TYR A 259 -3.62 7.19 -10.21
N TYR A 260 -4.00 6.29 -11.13
CA TYR A 260 -4.14 6.63 -12.55
C TYR A 260 -5.27 7.62 -12.81
N THR A 261 -6.35 7.55 -12.03
CA THR A 261 -7.46 8.51 -12.11
C THR A 261 -7.01 9.90 -11.67
N GLN A 262 -6.35 10.03 -10.50
CA GLN A 262 -5.77 11.30 -10.05
C GLN A 262 -4.75 11.85 -11.04
N MET A 263 -3.89 10.99 -11.60
CA MET A 263 -2.88 11.38 -12.59
C MET A 263 -3.50 11.92 -13.88
N LEU A 264 -4.51 11.24 -14.43
CA LEU A 264 -5.23 11.70 -15.61
C LEU A 264 -5.99 13.01 -15.34
N CYS A 265 -6.66 13.11 -14.19
CA CYS A 265 -7.32 14.34 -13.77
C CYS A 265 -6.34 15.51 -13.59
N SER A 266 -5.15 15.26 -13.05
CA SER A 266 -4.10 16.28 -12.91
C SER A 266 -3.69 16.83 -14.26
N VAL A 267 -3.42 15.98 -15.25
CA VAL A 267 -3.07 16.41 -16.61
C VAL A 267 -4.22 17.16 -17.27
N LEU A 268 -5.45 16.66 -17.15
CA LEU A 268 -6.64 17.34 -17.68
C LEU A 268 -6.81 18.73 -17.08
N TRP A 269 -6.62 18.88 -15.77
CA TRP A 269 -6.67 20.16 -15.08
C TRP A 269 -5.63 21.14 -15.62
N ASP A 270 -4.37 20.72 -15.74
CA ASP A 270 -3.30 21.60 -16.20
C ASP A 270 -3.52 22.05 -17.65
N ARG A 271 -3.88 21.09 -18.53
CA ARG A 271 -4.13 21.35 -19.95
C ARG A 271 -5.34 22.23 -20.21
N CYS A 272 -6.39 22.10 -19.40
CA CYS A 272 -7.70 22.67 -19.69
C CYS A 272 -8.17 23.69 -18.64
N SER A 273 -7.24 24.22 -17.84
CA SER A 273 -7.52 25.22 -16.80
C SER A 273 -8.20 26.50 -17.30
N SER A 274 -8.09 26.81 -18.59
CA SER A 274 -8.74 27.95 -19.24
C SER A 274 -10.11 27.62 -19.86
N LYS A 275 -10.49 26.34 -19.94
CA LYS A 275 -11.78 25.90 -20.51
C LYS A 275 -12.86 25.85 -19.44
N GLN A 276 -14.11 26.07 -19.84
CA GLN A 276 -15.27 25.90 -18.96
C GLN A 276 -15.86 24.48 -19.01
N CYS A 277 -15.71 23.77 -20.13
CA CYS A 277 -16.21 22.42 -20.35
C CYS A 277 -15.17 21.56 -21.07
N LEU A 278 -15.14 20.26 -20.76
CA LEU A 278 -14.24 19.29 -21.39
C LEU A 278 -15.02 18.29 -22.23
N ASN A 279 -14.38 17.73 -23.27
CA ASN A 279 -14.96 16.71 -24.12
C ASN A 279 -14.03 15.48 -24.29
N LYS A 280 -14.51 14.42 -24.94
CA LYS A 280 -13.75 13.16 -25.09
C LYS A 280 -12.36 13.33 -25.72
N THR A 281 -12.19 14.29 -26.65
CA THR A 281 -10.88 14.56 -27.28
C THR A 281 -9.87 15.12 -26.28
N ASP A 282 -10.31 15.77 -25.21
CA ASP A 282 -9.42 16.24 -24.14
C ASP A 282 -8.86 15.07 -23.33
N ILE A 283 -9.66 14.02 -23.10
CA ILE A 283 -9.21 12.76 -22.46
C ILE A 283 -8.15 12.10 -23.32
N GLU A 284 -8.41 11.93 -24.62
CA GLU A 284 -7.46 11.30 -25.55
C GLU A 284 -6.13 12.04 -25.60
N LYS A 285 -6.16 13.37 -25.68
CA LYS A 285 -4.95 14.22 -25.65
C LYS A 285 -4.20 14.09 -24.32
N ALA A 286 -4.90 14.04 -23.20
CA ALA A 286 -4.28 13.87 -21.88
C ALA A 286 -3.65 12.48 -21.71
N ILE A 287 -4.30 11.42 -22.21
CA ILE A 287 -3.72 10.07 -22.24
C ILE A 287 -2.45 10.05 -23.10
N LYS A 288 -2.50 10.65 -24.29
CA LYS A 288 -1.34 10.72 -25.18
C LYS A 288 -0.16 11.41 -24.49
N GLU A 289 -0.41 12.55 -23.84
CA GLU A 289 0.62 13.26 -23.08
C GLU A 289 1.19 12.40 -21.94
N LEU A 290 0.35 11.66 -21.20
CA LEU A 290 0.83 10.76 -20.14
C LEU A 290 1.75 9.66 -20.70
N ILE A 291 1.37 9.06 -21.82
CA ILE A 291 2.18 8.04 -22.50
C ILE A 291 3.51 8.65 -22.98
N GLU A 292 3.47 9.85 -23.57
CA GLU A 292 4.66 10.57 -24.03
C GLU A 292 5.62 10.93 -22.87
N ARG A 293 5.09 11.32 -21.71
CA ARG A 293 5.89 11.62 -20.50
C ARG A 293 6.66 10.41 -19.98
N GLU A 294 6.06 9.22 -20.04
CA GLU A 294 6.64 7.96 -19.53
C GLU A 294 7.34 7.14 -20.64
N ALA A 295 7.33 7.61 -21.89
CA ALA A 295 7.78 6.84 -23.05
C ALA A 295 9.22 6.32 -22.90
N TYR A 296 10.15 7.14 -22.40
CA TYR A 296 11.54 6.72 -22.18
C TYR A 296 11.63 5.55 -21.18
N THR A 297 10.88 5.63 -20.08
CA THR A 297 10.83 4.58 -19.06
C THR A 297 10.19 3.30 -19.63
N TYR A 298 9.11 3.43 -20.38
CA TYR A 298 8.46 2.28 -21.02
C TYR A 298 9.34 1.61 -22.06
N THR A 299 10.05 2.37 -22.89
CA THR A 299 11.03 1.83 -23.84
C THR A 299 12.16 1.10 -23.12
N THR A 300 12.67 1.64 -22.01
CA THR A 300 13.73 0.98 -21.23
C THR A 300 13.25 -0.35 -20.65
N ILE A 301 12.06 -0.36 -20.04
CA ILE A 301 11.43 -1.60 -19.56
C ILE A 301 11.27 -2.59 -20.70
N TRP A 302 10.77 -2.14 -21.85
CA TRP A 302 10.56 -2.99 -23.03
C TRP A 302 11.86 -3.59 -23.54
N ASP A 303 12.93 -2.80 -23.60
CA ASP A 303 14.23 -3.19 -24.12
C ASP A 303 14.90 -4.28 -23.28
N GLU A 304 14.69 -4.27 -21.96
CA GLU A 304 15.19 -5.30 -21.04
C GLU A 304 14.44 -6.65 -21.14
N LEU A 305 13.25 -6.68 -21.76
CA LEU A 305 12.47 -7.90 -21.90
C LEU A 305 12.97 -8.77 -23.06
N SER A 306 13.08 -10.08 -22.81
CA SER A 306 13.28 -11.07 -23.87
C SER A 306 12.09 -11.09 -24.84
N LEU A 307 12.33 -11.55 -26.07
CA LEU A 307 11.30 -11.62 -27.12
C LEU A 307 10.03 -12.36 -26.64
N GLN A 308 10.20 -13.52 -26.00
CA GLN A 308 9.09 -14.31 -25.42
C GLN A 308 8.27 -13.53 -24.38
N LYS A 309 8.92 -12.66 -23.57
CA LYS A 309 8.21 -11.85 -22.57
C LYS A 309 7.45 -10.70 -23.23
N ARG A 310 8.03 -10.08 -24.27
CA ARG A 310 7.37 -9.04 -25.06
C ARG A 310 6.11 -9.58 -25.72
N GLU A 311 6.24 -10.69 -26.45
CA GLU A 311 5.12 -11.38 -27.11
C GLU A 311 3.99 -11.73 -26.11
N LEU A 312 4.35 -12.24 -24.93
CA LEU A 312 3.39 -12.54 -23.88
C LEU A 312 2.65 -11.28 -23.40
N LEU A 313 3.36 -10.15 -23.24
CA LEU A 313 2.75 -8.88 -22.87
C LEU A 313 1.90 -8.28 -23.99
N GLU A 314 2.32 -8.34 -25.25
CA GLU A 314 1.51 -7.88 -26.40
C GLU A 314 0.19 -8.64 -26.48
N THR A 315 0.28 -9.97 -26.37
CA THR A 315 -0.89 -10.86 -26.39
C THR A 315 -1.81 -10.54 -25.21
N LEU A 316 -1.25 -10.32 -24.02
CA LEU A 316 -2.04 -9.91 -22.85
C LEU A 316 -2.67 -8.52 -23.03
N ALA A 317 -1.94 -7.57 -23.62
CA ALA A 317 -2.38 -6.20 -23.81
C ALA A 317 -3.58 -6.10 -24.76
N ARG A 318 -3.59 -6.91 -25.84
CA ARG A 318 -4.71 -7.02 -26.79
C ARG A 318 -5.94 -7.67 -26.16
N ASN A 319 -5.75 -8.53 -25.16
CA ASN A 319 -6.77 -9.44 -24.66
C ASN A 319 -7.05 -9.29 -23.16
N ASN A 320 -7.63 -8.14 -22.78
CA ASN A 320 -7.99 -7.83 -21.39
C ASN A 320 -8.92 -8.84 -20.69
N ASN A 321 -9.57 -9.72 -21.45
CA ASN A 321 -10.58 -10.65 -20.94
C ASN A 321 -10.25 -12.13 -21.14
N ILE A 322 -9.13 -12.46 -21.78
CA ILE A 322 -8.78 -13.86 -22.02
C ILE A 322 -8.03 -14.42 -20.81
N LYS A 323 -8.43 -15.62 -20.38
CA LYS A 323 -7.70 -16.35 -19.33
C LYS A 323 -6.37 -16.81 -19.90
N LEU A 324 -5.29 -16.45 -19.23
CA LEU A 324 -3.95 -16.96 -19.53
C LEU A 324 -3.95 -18.49 -19.46
N TYR A 325 -3.29 -19.15 -20.41
CA TYR A 325 -3.33 -20.61 -20.66
C TYR A 325 -4.62 -21.18 -21.26
N SER A 326 -5.61 -20.36 -21.62
CA SER A 326 -6.73 -20.86 -22.43
C SER A 326 -6.24 -21.24 -23.84
N LYS A 327 -6.93 -22.18 -24.51
CA LYS A 327 -6.60 -22.54 -25.90
C LYS A 327 -6.58 -21.32 -26.83
N GLU A 328 -7.52 -20.39 -26.62
CA GLU A 328 -7.61 -19.12 -27.34
C GLU A 328 -6.35 -18.26 -27.13
N PHE A 329 -5.89 -18.11 -25.88
CA PHE A 329 -4.67 -17.37 -25.58
C PHE A 329 -3.42 -18.03 -26.17
N LEU A 330 -3.27 -19.35 -25.99
CA LEU A 330 -2.10 -20.09 -26.45
C LEU A 330 -1.99 -20.05 -27.98
N SER A 331 -3.12 -20.14 -28.70
CA SER A 331 -3.12 -20.07 -30.16
C SER A 331 -2.63 -18.74 -30.76
N GLN A 332 -2.51 -17.68 -29.95
CA GLN A 332 -2.01 -16.38 -30.37
C GLN A 332 -0.50 -16.20 -30.10
N LEU A 333 0.14 -17.19 -29.44
CA LEU A 333 1.58 -17.21 -29.19
C LEU A 333 2.28 -18.10 -30.23
N GLU A 334 3.44 -17.66 -30.70
CA GLU A 334 4.38 -18.42 -31.51
C GLU A 334 4.94 -19.62 -30.70
N GLU A 335 5.34 -19.39 -29.45
CA GLU A 335 5.84 -20.45 -28.56
C GLU A 335 4.73 -20.99 -27.64
N ASN A 336 4.36 -22.26 -27.89
CA ASN A 336 3.26 -22.94 -27.19
C ASN A 336 3.73 -23.84 -26.01
N ASP A 337 5.00 -23.76 -25.58
CA ASP A 337 5.47 -24.49 -24.40
C ASP A 337 4.89 -23.86 -23.12
N ILE A 338 3.94 -24.57 -22.51
CA ILE A 338 3.27 -24.17 -21.27
C ILE A 338 4.28 -23.92 -20.14
N ASN A 339 5.37 -24.69 -20.06
CA ASN A 339 6.39 -24.51 -19.01
C ASN A 339 7.19 -23.22 -19.22
N ALA A 340 7.52 -22.87 -20.47
CA ALA A 340 8.14 -21.59 -20.82
C ALA A 340 7.19 -20.42 -20.48
N ILE A 341 5.92 -20.50 -20.86
CA ILE A 341 4.92 -19.45 -20.57
C ILE A 341 4.74 -19.27 -19.06
N GLN A 342 4.66 -20.36 -18.28
CA GLN A 342 4.58 -20.29 -16.82
C GLN A 342 5.79 -19.61 -16.20
N ARG A 343 7.01 -19.97 -16.62
CA ARG A 343 8.24 -19.33 -16.15
C ARG A 343 8.28 -17.84 -16.50
N ASN A 344 7.93 -17.48 -17.73
CA ASN A 344 7.90 -16.08 -18.16
C ASN A 344 6.83 -15.25 -17.44
N THR A 345 5.63 -15.82 -17.25
CA THR A 345 4.55 -15.17 -16.48
C THR A 345 4.99 -14.91 -15.04
N LYS A 346 5.61 -15.90 -14.39
CA LYS A 346 6.12 -15.76 -13.03
C LYS A 346 7.21 -14.69 -12.95
N ALA A 347 8.15 -14.68 -13.90
CA ALA A 347 9.19 -13.66 -13.96
C ALA A 347 8.61 -12.25 -14.14
N LEU A 348 7.58 -12.07 -14.97
CA LEU A 348 6.88 -10.79 -15.15
C LEU A 348 6.07 -10.37 -13.90
N GLU A 349 5.53 -11.33 -13.16
CA GLU A 349 4.90 -11.08 -11.86
C GLU A 349 5.93 -10.64 -10.81
N GLU A 350 7.10 -11.28 -10.79
CA GLU A 350 8.21 -10.96 -9.88
C GLU A 350 8.81 -9.57 -10.14
N THR A 351 8.91 -9.15 -11.41
CA THR A 351 9.28 -7.76 -11.75
C THR A 351 8.17 -6.76 -11.42
N GLY A 352 6.95 -7.24 -11.19
CA GLY A 352 5.78 -6.41 -10.88
C GLY A 352 5.14 -5.75 -12.08
N LEU A 353 5.46 -6.18 -13.31
CA LEU A 353 4.83 -5.64 -14.54
C LEU A 353 3.38 -6.12 -14.68
N ILE A 354 3.10 -7.33 -14.23
CA ILE A 354 1.75 -7.91 -14.18
C ILE A 354 1.44 -8.47 -12.80
N TYR A 355 0.17 -8.68 -12.50
CA TYR A 355 -0.28 -9.35 -11.28
C TYR A 355 -1.55 -10.17 -11.55
N LYS A 356 -1.81 -11.15 -10.70
CA LYS A 356 -3.00 -12.00 -10.79
C LYS A 356 -4.13 -11.47 -9.88
N ASP A 357 -5.31 -11.26 -10.45
CA ASP A 357 -6.54 -10.97 -9.70
C ASP A 357 -7.75 -11.71 -10.27
N GLY A 358 -8.54 -12.35 -9.41
CA GLY A 358 -9.73 -13.11 -9.82
C GLY A 358 -9.47 -14.22 -10.86
N GLY A 359 -8.24 -14.74 -10.93
CA GLY A 359 -7.83 -15.72 -11.96
C GLY A 359 -7.42 -15.11 -13.31
N LYS A 360 -7.45 -13.79 -13.45
CA LYS A 360 -6.96 -13.04 -14.61
C LYS A 360 -5.59 -12.44 -14.31
N TRP A 361 -4.82 -12.21 -15.36
CA TRP A 361 -3.56 -11.47 -15.28
C TRP A 361 -3.78 -10.06 -15.81
N LEU A 362 -3.35 -9.07 -15.04
CA LEU A 362 -3.57 -7.66 -15.29
C LEU A 362 -2.24 -6.92 -15.27
N PHE A 363 -2.14 -5.86 -16.06
CA PHE A 363 -1.00 -4.95 -15.99
C PHE A 363 -1.03 -4.16 -14.68
N SER A 364 0.12 -4.03 -14.05
CA SER A 364 0.30 -3.14 -12.89
C SER A 364 0.22 -1.65 -13.29
N ASP A 365 0.58 -1.35 -14.54
CA ASP A 365 0.47 -0.02 -15.15
C ASP A 365 -0.44 -0.04 -16.38
N ILE A 366 -1.59 0.64 -16.25
CA ILE A 366 -2.59 0.73 -17.32
C ILE A 366 -2.08 1.56 -18.52
N PHE A 367 -1.16 2.51 -18.29
CA PHE A 367 -0.60 3.34 -19.35
C PHE A 367 0.54 2.62 -20.05
N PHE A 368 1.30 1.76 -19.35
CA PHE A 368 2.24 0.84 -19.99
C PHE A 368 1.53 -0.11 -20.95
N GLN A 369 0.38 -0.68 -20.55
CA GLN A 369 -0.44 -1.49 -21.45
C GLN A 369 -0.85 -0.71 -22.71
N ARG A 370 -1.33 0.52 -22.55
CA ARG A 370 -1.72 1.38 -23.67
C ARG A 370 -0.54 1.76 -24.56
N TRP A 371 0.62 1.98 -23.96
CA TRP A 371 1.87 2.23 -24.68
C TRP A 371 2.22 1.01 -25.54
N ILE A 372 2.19 -0.22 -25.01
CA ILE A 372 2.40 -1.45 -25.80
C ILE A 372 1.43 -1.48 -26.98
N ILE A 373 0.12 -1.30 -26.76
CA ILE A 373 -0.88 -1.29 -27.84
C ILE A 373 -0.58 -0.24 -28.91
N SER A 374 0.03 0.90 -28.55
CA SER A 374 0.40 1.95 -29.51
C SER A 374 1.65 1.62 -30.36
N GLN A 375 2.44 0.63 -29.95
CA GLN A 375 3.65 0.20 -30.67
C GLN A 375 3.38 -0.93 -31.68
N ILE A 376 2.21 -1.58 -31.62
CA ILE A 376 1.81 -2.68 -32.50
C ILE A 376 0.74 -2.20 -33.49
#